data_AF-A0A143HJA4-F1
#
_entry.id   AF-A0A143HJA4-F1
#
_cell.length_a   1.000
_cell.length_b   1.000
_cell.length_c   1.000
_cell.angle_alpha   90.00
_cell.angle_beta   90.00
_cell.angle_gamma   90.00
#
_symmetry.space_group_name_H-M   'P 1'
#
loop_
_entity.id
_entity.type
_entity.pdbx_description
1 polymer ?
#
loop_
_entity_poly.entity_id
_entity_poly.type
_entity_poly.pdbx_seq_one_letter_code
_entity_poly.pdbx_strand_id
1 'polypeptide(L)'
;MIRKSLATLLLCLLFTGVQAQGEVAQIDPELKRALKEAVTQADSFVDRFDAEVWLMSKSQPLARYIKDPQERMRVLKAVHREATRAGLRPEIVLAVIQIESAFDPYAVSRVGAQGMMQVMPFWKKEIGRPDDNLIDMDTNLRYGCTILKHYIEKAKGNLADALAYYNGSYGRYTYSRKVLDAWAARWR
;
A
#
# COMPACT_ATOMS: atom_id res chain seq x y z
N MET A 1 -26.06 11.48 -77.18
CA MET A 1 -26.51 10.08 -77.19
C MET A 1 -25.37 9.20 -76.69
N ILE A 2 -25.65 8.30 -75.73
CA ILE A 2 -24.74 7.27 -75.12
C ILE A 2 -23.75 7.84 -74.07
N ARG A 3 -24.03 7.90 -72.74
CA ARG A 3 -24.19 6.89 -71.65
C ARG A 3 -22.91 6.11 -71.23
N LYS A 4 -22.72 6.04 -69.90
CA LYS A 4 -21.94 5.10 -69.03
C LYS A 4 -20.55 5.60 -68.61
N SER A 5 -20.05 5.48 -67.37
CA SER A 5 -20.57 4.90 -66.12
C SER A 5 -19.71 5.37 -64.92
N LEU A 6 -20.32 5.31 -63.73
CA LEU A 6 -19.73 5.42 -62.39
C LEU A 6 -18.44 4.61 -62.18
N ALA A 7 -17.52 5.16 -61.38
CA ALA A 7 -16.61 4.38 -60.54
C ALA A 7 -16.29 5.16 -59.25
N THR A 8 -17.13 4.97 -58.24
CA THR A 8 -16.86 5.39 -56.85
C THR A 8 -15.94 4.34 -56.23
N LEU A 9 -14.70 4.70 -55.93
CA LEU A 9 -13.74 3.82 -55.26
C LEU A 9 -14.10 3.76 -53.76
N LEU A 10 -14.83 2.72 -53.36
CA LEU A 10 -15.12 2.41 -51.97
C LEU A 10 -13.89 1.69 -51.37
N LEU A 11 -13.15 2.38 -50.51
CA LEU A 11 -12.03 1.79 -49.77
C LEU A 11 -12.59 0.94 -48.63
N CYS A 12 -12.61 -0.39 -48.81
CA CYS A 12 -12.95 -1.36 -47.78
C CYS A 12 -11.91 -1.33 -46.65
N LEU A 13 -12.28 -0.78 -45.50
CA LEU A 13 -11.57 -0.97 -44.23
C LEU A 13 -11.81 -2.40 -43.73
N LEU A 14 -10.83 -3.27 -43.93
CA LEU A 14 -10.77 -4.57 -43.27
C LEU A 14 -10.43 -4.36 -41.78
N PHE A 15 -11.46 -4.35 -40.93
CA PHE A 15 -11.28 -4.53 -39.49
C PHE A 15 -10.91 -5.99 -39.22
N THR A 16 -9.62 -6.28 -39.10
CA THR A 16 -9.15 -7.52 -38.48
C THR A 16 -9.36 -7.40 -36.98
N GLY A 17 -10.39 -8.08 -36.48
CA GLY A 17 -10.62 -8.23 -35.04
C GLY A 17 -9.50 -9.03 -34.41
N VAL A 18 -8.58 -8.35 -33.73
CA VAL A 18 -7.63 -8.98 -32.81
C VAL A 18 -8.44 -9.33 -31.56
N GLN A 19 -8.88 -10.59 -31.44
CA GLN A 19 -9.37 -11.09 -30.16
C GLN A 19 -8.17 -11.32 -29.25
N ALA A 20 -7.88 -10.33 -28.40
CA ALA A 20 -7.02 -10.52 -27.24
C ALA A 20 -7.79 -11.37 -26.22
N GLN A 21 -7.67 -12.69 -26.31
CA GLN A 21 -7.97 -13.56 -25.17
C GLN A 21 -6.93 -13.27 -24.09
N GLY A 22 -7.32 -12.49 -23.08
CA GLY A 22 -6.49 -12.29 -21.91
C GLY A 22 -6.34 -13.62 -21.18
N GLU A 23 -5.15 -14.21 -21.22
CA GLU A 23 -4.76 -15.25 -20.27
C GLU A 23 -4.92 -14.67 -18.86
N VAL A 24 -5.90 -15.19 -18.13
CA VAL A 24 -5.97 -14.97 -16.68
C VAL A 24 -4.74 -15.65 -16.10
N ALA A 25 -3.72 -14.85 -15.78
CA ALA A 25 -2.47 -15.34 -15.20
C ALA A 25 -2.80 -16.31 -14.04
N GLN A 26 -2.36 -17.55 -14.19
CA GLN A 26 -2.66 -18.63 -13.25
C GLN A 26 -2.10 -18.24 -11.87
N ILE A 27 -2.99 -17.95 -10.92
CA ILE A 27 -2.60 -17.48 -9.57
C ILE A 27 -1.73 -18.55 -8.92
N ASP A 28 -0.53 -18.17 -8.50
CA ASP A 28 0.42 -19.02 -7.77
C ASP A 28 -0.28 -19.81 -6.66
N PRO A 29 -0.21 -21.17 -6.68
CA PRO A 29 -0.84 -22.02 -5.66
C PRO A 29 -0.44 -21.69 -4.23
N GLU A 30 0.80 -21.21 -4.00
CA GLU A 30 1.28 -20.83 -2.68
C GLU A 30 0.63 -19.53 -2.19
N LEU A 31 0.60 -18.49 -3.04
CA LEU A 31 -0.13 -17.25 -2.79
C LEU A 31 -1.61 -17.51 -2.52
N LYS A 32 -2.23 -18.41 -3.29
CA LYS A 32 -3.64 -18.79 -3.11
C LYS A 32 -3.90 -19.43 -1.74
N ARG A 33 -2.99 -20.29 -1.26
CA ARG A 33 -3.09 -20.91 0.07
C ARG A 33 -2.93 -19.86 1.17
N ALA A 34 -1.93 -19.00 1.07
CA ALA A 34 -1.69 -17.91 2.03
C ALA A 34 -2.93 -16.98 2.15
N LEU A 35 -3.56 -16.64 1.02
CA LEU A 35 -4.80 -15.86 0.98
C LEU A 35 -5.95 -16.56 1.73
N LYS A 36 -6.16 -17.86 1.49
CA LYS A 36 -7.22 -18.63 2.18
C LYS A 36 -7.03 -18.68 3.69
N GLU A 37 -5.80 -18.94 4.14
CA GLU A 37 -5.43 -18.93 5.56
C GLU A 37 -5.55 -17.51 6.14
N ALA A 38 -5.39 -16.50 5.29
CA ALA A 38 -5.44 -15.13 5.74
C ALA A 38 -6.83 -14.66 6.15
N VAL A 39 -7.77 -14.95 5.27
CA VAL A 39 -9.17 -14.56 5.36
C VAL A 39 -9.87 -15.29 6.49
N THR A 40 -9.51 -16.55 6.72
CA THR A 40 -10.06 -17.34 7.82
C THR A 40 -9.66 -16.81 9.21
N GLN A 41 -8.57 -16.04 9.31
CA GLN A 41 -8.06 -15.51 10.57
C GLN A 41 -8.29 -14.01 10.78
N ALA A 42 -8.86 -13.31 9.79
CA ALA A 42 -8.93 -11.86 9.84
C ALA A 42 -10.31 -11.37 10.33
N ASP A 43 -10.42 -11.10 11.63
CA ASP A 43 -11.62 -10.50 12.25
C ASP A 43 -11.85 -9.03 11.87
N SER A 44 -10.92 -8.41 11.13
CA SER A 44 -10.92 -6.98 10.80
C SER A 44 -11.58 -6.62 9.46
N PHE A 45 -12.06 -7.59 8.68
CA PHE A 45 -12.70 -7.33 7.39
C PHE A 45 -14.21 -7.50 7.48
N VAL A 46 -14.96 -6.51 6.98
CA VAL A 46 -16.44 -6.52 6.96
C VAL A 46 -16.97 -7.51 5.90
N ASP A 47 -16.24 -7.67 4.79
CA ASP A 47 -16.49 -8.67 3.75
C ASP A 47 -15.20 -9.45 3.47
N ARG A 48 -15.29 -10.79 3.51
CA ARG A 48 -14.17 -11.70 3.27
C ARG A 48 -13.67 -11.63 1.82
N PHE A 49 -14.55 -11.34 0.87
CA PHE A 49 -14.19 -11.24 -0.54
C PHE A 49 -13.38 -9.96 -0.81
N ASP A 50 -13.79 -8.83 -0.21
CA ASP A 50 -13.04 -7.57 -0.29
C ASP A 50 -11.65 -7.70 0.32
N ALA A 51 -11.54 -8.48 1.41
CA ALA A 51 -10.26 -8.83 2.01
C ALA A 51 -9.35 -9.60 1.04
N GLU A 52 -9.87 -10.64 0.39
CA GLU A 52 -9.12 -11.45 -0.58
C GLU A 52 -8.62 -10.60 -1.74
N VAL A 53 -9.50 -9.79 -2.32
CA VAL A 53 -9.18 -8.92 -3.45
C VAL A 53 -8.12 -7.90 -3.06
N TRP A 54 -8.26 -7.26 -1.91
CA TRP A 54 -7.27 -6.29 -1.42
C TRP A 54 -5.92 -6.95 -1.15
N LEU A 55 -5.89 -8.06 -0.42
CA LEU A 55 -4.66 -8.78 -0.08
C LEU A 55 -3.93 -9.26 -1.35
N MET A 56 -4.66 -9.80 -2.32
CA MET A 56 -4.09 -10.22 -3.60
C MET A 56 -3.54 -9.02 -4.40
N SER A 57 -4.31 -7.94 -4.50
CA SER A 57 -3.93 -6.70 -5.18
C SER A 57 -2.63 -6.12 -4.61
N LYS A 58 -2.50 -6.05 -3.28
CA LYS A 58 -1.34 -5.44 -2.62
C LYS A 58 -0.15 -6.40 -2.46
N SER A 59 -0.36 -7.72 -2.53
CA SER A 59 0.74 -8.70 -2.49
C SER A 59 1.68 -8.59 -3.70
N GLN A 60 1.14 -8.30 -4.89
CA GLN A 60 1.93 -8.18 -6.12
C GLN A 60 3.00 -7.07 -6.07
N PRO A 61 2.67 -5.80 -5.77
CA PRO A 61 3.69 -4.76 -5.65
C PRO A 61 4.64 -4.99 -4.47
N LEU A 62 4.17 -5.62 -3.39
CA LEU A 62 4.98 -5.95 -2.21
C LEU A 62 6.05 -7.03 -2.48
N ALA A 63 5.87 -7.88 -3.50
CA ALA A 63 6.84 -8.89 -3.92
C ALA A 63 8.22 -8.32 -4.33
N ARG A 64 8.30 -7.01 -4.59
CA ARG A 64 9.56 -6.30 -4.81
C ARG A 64 10.43 -6.25 -3.55
N TYR A 65 9.80 -6.13 -2.39
CA TYR A 65 10.45 -5.97 -1.09
C TYR A 65 10.51 -7.28 -0.30
N ILE A 66 9.42 -8.05 -0.31
CA ILE A 66 9.29 -9.30 0.46
C ILE A 66 9.04 -10.47 -0.49
N LYS A 67 10.00 -11.39 -0.59
CA LYS A 67 9.95 -12.52 -1.55
C LYS A 67 9.03 -13.65 -1.10
N ASP A 68 8.96 -13.92 0.19
CA ASP A 68 8.08 -14.94 0.75
C ASP A 68 6.60 -14.49 0.70
N PRO A 69 5.71 -15.23 0.00
CA PRO A 69 4.27 -14.96 -0.03
C PRO A 69 3.60 -14.96 1.35
N GLN A 70 4.06 -15.82 2.27
CA GLN A 70 3.48 -15.92 3.61
C GLN A 70 3.83 -14.69 4.44
N GLU A 71 5.08 -14.22 4.36
CA GLU A 71 5.49 -12.99 5.00
C GLU A 71 4.76 -11.77 4.43
N ARG A 72 4.56 -11.69 3.10
CA ARG A 72 3.72 -10.64 2.50
C ARG A 72 2.34 -10.63 3.12
N MET A 73 1.75 -11.81 3.32
CA MET A 73 0.42 -11.92 3.91
C MET A 73 0.40 -11.47 5.37
N ARG A 74 1.41 -11.83 6.17
CA ARG A 74 1.57 -11.35 7.56
C ARG A 74 1.63 -9.83 7.61
N VAL A 75 2.48 -9.22 6.79
CA VAL A 75 2.64 -7.76 6.73
C VAL A 75 1.34 -7.08 6.31
N LEU A 76 0.70 -7.54 5.22
CA LEU A 76 -0.51 -6.91 4.71
C LEU A 76 -1.68 -6.98 5.71
N LYS A 77 -1.85 -8.12 6.39
CA LYS A 77 -2.84 -8.24 7.48
C LYS A 77 -2.54 -7.26 8.61
N ALA A 78 -1.28 -7.18 9.06
CA ALA A 78 -0.89 -6.33 10.16
C ALA A 78 -1.10 -4.84 9.83
N VAL A 79 -0.69 -4.43 8.62
CA VAL A 79 -0.92 -3.08 8.11
C VAL A 79 -2.42 -2.78 8.03
N HIS A 80 -3.21 -3.66 7.44
CA HIS A 80 -4.66 -3.46 7.34
C HIS A 80 -5.28 -3.30 8.73
N ARG A 81 -4.98 -4.21 9.66
CA ARG A 81 -5.53 -4.20 11.02
C ARG A 81 -5.19 -2.93 11.79
N GLU A 82 -3.92 -2.50 11.83
CA GLU A 82 -3.51 -1.32 12.59
C GLU A 82 -3.92 -0.01 11.88
N ALA A 83 -3.93 0.03 10.54
CA ALA A 83 -4.45 1.18 9.79
C ALA A 83 -5.95 1.36 10.03
N THR A 84 -6.75 0.30 9.89
CA THR A 84 -8.19 0.34 10.15
C THR A 84 -8.49 0.72 11.59
N ARG A 85 -7.74 0.17 12.57
CA ARG A 85 -7.85 0.57 13.99
C ARG A 85 -7.63 2.07 14.20
N ALA A 86 -6.67 2.67 13.49
CA ALA A 86 -6.38 4.10 13.57
C ALA A 86 -7.30 4.98 12.70
N GLY A 87 -8.24 4.39 11.95
CA GLY A 87 -9.08 5.13 11.00
C GLY A 87 -8.29 5.68 9.80
N LEU A 88 -7.25 4.97 9.38
CA LEU A 88 -6.40 5.28 8.23
C LEU A 88 -6.71 4.36 7.06
N ARG A 89 -6.42 4.85 5.86
CA ARG A 89 -6.40 4.00 4.66
C ARG A 89 -5.17 3.09 4.69
N PRO A 90 -5.30 1.76 4.58
CA PRO A 90 -4.14 0.87 4.55
C PRO A 90 -3.13 1.22 3.46
N GLU A 91 -3.58 1.74 2.31
CA GLU A 91 -2.71 2.09 1.19
C GLU A 91 -1.75 3.25 1.51
N ILE A 92 -2.18 4.24 2.31
CA ILE A 92 -1.28 5.33 2.69
C ILE A 92 -0.21 4.84 3.67
N VAL A 93 -0.56 3.88 4.53
CA VAL A 93 0.39 3.26 5.46
C VAL A 93 1.44 2.45 4.71
N LEU A 94 1.04 1.66 3.70
CA LEU A 94 1.98 0.95 2.81
C LEU A 94 2.93 1.93 2.10
N ALA A 95 2.43 3.07 1.64
CA ALA A 95 3.26 4.09 1.00
C ALA A 95 4.27 4.72 1.98
N VAL A 96 3.86 4.99 3.23
CA VAL A 96 4.78 5.48 4.28
C VAL A 96 5.87 4.45 4.57
N ILE A 97 5.50 3.19 4.83
CA ILE A 97 6.47 2.11 5.12
C ILE A 97 7.48 1.95 3.96
N GLN A 98 7.01 2.04 2.72
CA GLN A 98 7.88 1.97 1.54
C GLN A 98 8.97 3.05 1.56
N ILE A 99 8.64 4.28 1.96
CA ILE A 99 9.59 5.40 2.00
C ILE A 99 10.46 5.36 3.25
N GLU A 100 9.93 4.92 4.39
CA GLU A 100 10.62 4.93 5.67
C GLU A 100 11.65 3.79 5.79
N SER A 101 11.29 2.56 5.40
CA SER A 101 12.11 1.38 5.65
C SER A 101 12.21 0.41 4.47
N ALA A 102 11.48 0.66 3.38
CA ALA A 102 11.28 -0.32 2.31
C ALA A 102 10.79 -1.69 2.84
N PHE A 103 9.94 -1.67 3.88
CA PHE A 103 9.37 -2.84 4.57
C PHE A 103 10.36 -3.66 5.41
N ASP A 104 11.49 -3.08 5.82
CA ASP A 104 12.41 -3.73 6.77
C ASP A 104 11.95 -3.51 8.23
N PRO A 105 11.53 -4.57 8.96
CA PRO A 105 11.16 -4.46 10.37
C PRO A 105 12.34 -4.16 11.30
N TYR A 106 13.58 -4.42 10.85
CA TYR A 106 14.80 -4.21 11.65
C TYR A 106 15.50 -2.89 11.34
N ALA A 107 14.91 -2.04 10.50
CA ALA A 107 15.51 -0.77 10.11
C ALA A 107 15.75 0.14 11.32
N VAL A 108 16.99 0.64 11.47
CA VAL A 108 17.36 1.65 12.46
C VAL A 108 18.08 2.80 11.77
N SER A 109 17.53 4.02 11.86
CA SER A 109 18.18 5.20 11.28
C SER A 109 19.37 5.68 12.12
N ARG A 110 20.22 6.52 11.53
CA ARG A 110 21.35 7.16 12.23
C ARG A 110 20.93 8.01 13.44
N VAL A 111 19.69 8.51 13.44
CA VAL A 111 19.13 9.33 14.53
C VAL A 111 18.26 8.50 15.48
N GLY A 112 18.21 7.18 15.30
CA GLY A 112 17.57 6.25 16.22
C GLY A 112 16.10 5.95 15.94
N ALA A 113 15.57 6.31 14.77
CA ALA A 113 14.23 5.89 14.33
C ALA A 113 14.21 4.37 14.07
N GLN A 114 13.13 3.66 14.42
CA GLN A 114 13.09 2.19 14.46
C GLN A 114 11.93 1.60 13.67
N GLY A 115 12.18 0.45 13.05
CA GLY A 115 11.20 -0.43 12.43
C GLY A 115 10.57 0.09 11.13
N MET A 116 9.50 -0.59 10.70
CA MET A 116 8.90 -0.40 9.38
C MET A 116 8.45 1.05 9.10
N MET A 117 7.90 1.72 10.11
CA MET A 117 7.42 3.10 10.03
C MET A 117 8.40 4.12 10.64
N GLN A 118 9.63 3.70 10.98
CA GLN A 118 10.68 4.57 11.52
C GLN A 118 10.21 5.43 12.70
N VAL A 119 9.64 4.78 13.71
CA VAL A 119 9.14 5.44 14.92
C VAL A 119 10.31 5.84 15.82
N MET A 120 10.30 7.09 16.29
CA MET A 120 11.30 7.59 17.23
C MET A 120 11.06 7.06 18.66
N PRO A 121 12.09 6.60 19.40
CA PRO A 121 11.94 6.00 20.72
C PRO A 121 11.28 6.88 21.79
N PHE A 122 11.33 8.22 21.66
CA PHE A 122 10.67 9.10 22.62
C PHE A 122 9.16 8.90 22.67
N TRP A 123 8.53 8.47 21.56
CA TRP A 123 7.09 8.20 21.50
C TRP A 123 6.64 7.13 22.49
N LYS A 124 7.53 6.22 22.91
CA LYS A 124 7.24 5.23 23.96
C LYS A 124 6.81 5.86 25.28
N LYS A 125 7.34 7.04 25.60
CA LYS A 125 6.97 7.79 26.81
C LYS A 125 5.70 8.60 26.63
N GLU A 126 5.39 9.00 25.39
CA GLU A 126 4.26 9.87 25.08
C GLU A 126 2.95 9.09 24.92
N ILE A 127 2.99 7.93 24.24
CA ILE A 127 1.76 7.23 23.80
C ILE A 127 1.76 5.72 24.06
N GLY A 128 2.77 5.17 24.74
CA GLY A 128 2.76 3.75 25.11
C GLY A 128 3.60 3.45 26.35
N ARG A 129 4.49 2.45 26.28
CA ARG A 129 5.27 2.00 27.44
C ARG A 129 6.78 2.07 27.19
N PRO A 130 7.60 2.41 28.20
CA PRO A 130 9.05 2.47 28.06
C PRO A 130 9.69 1.20 27.50
N ASP A 131 9.13 0.03 27.83
CA ASP A 131 9.68 -1.29 27.45
C ASP A 131 9.13 -1.83 26.12
N ASP A 132 8.27 -1.07 25.44
CA ASP A 132 7.77 -1.48 24.12
C ASP A 132 8.95 -1.62 23.13
N ASN A 133 8.87 -2.67 22.31
CA ASN A 133 9.86 -2.96 21.28
C ASN A 133 9.42 -2.37 19.94
N LEU A 134 10.02 -1.28 19.48
CA LEU A 134 9.66 -0.64 18.21
C LEU A 134 10.20 -1.38 16.97
N ILE A 135 10.96 -2.47 17.14
CA ILE A 135 11.37 -3.38 16.06
C ILE A 135 10.31 -4.48 15.84
N ASP A 136 9.50 -4.78 16.86
CA ASP A 136 8.35 -5.66 16.70
C ASP A 136 7.35 -5.04 15.73
N MET A 137 6.97 -5.77 14.68
CA MET A 137 6.17 -5.24 13.57
C MET A 137 4.80 -4.71 14.05
N ASP A 138 4.09 -5.49 14.88
CA ASP A 138 2.75 -5.12 15.32
C ASP A 138 2.78 -3.89 16.23
N THR A 139 3.78 -3.81 17.11
CA THR A 139 4.04 -2.64 17.95
C THR A 139 4.39 -1.43 17.08
N ASN A 140 5.33 -1.57 16.15
CA ASN A 140 5.77 -0.48 15.27
C ASN A 140 4.63 0.09 14.44
N LEU A 141 3.84 -0.77 13.80
CA LEU A 141 2.69 -0.37 13.00
C LEU A 141 1.63 0.35 13.83
N ARG A 142 1.39 -0.11 15.07
CA ARG A 142 0.45 0.56 15.99
C ARG A 142 0.91 1.98 16.31
N TYR A 143 2.16 2.15 16.73
CA TYR A 143 2.72 3.47 17.00
C TYR A 143 2.68 4.36 15.77
N GLY A 144 3.21 3.88 14.64
CA GLY A 144 3.28 4.65 13.41
C GLY A 144 1.91 5.08 12.89
N CYS A 145 0.91 4.19 12.92
CA CYS A 145 -0.46 4.52 12.55
C CYS A 145 -1.10 5.56 13.50
N THR A 146 -0.94 5.40 14.82
CA THR A 146 -1.44 6.37 15.80
C THR A 146 -0.82 7.76 15.60
N ILE A 147 0.49 7.83 15.39
CA ILE A 147 1.20 9.11 15.16
C ILE A 147 0.76 9.74 13.83
N LEU A 148 0.63 8.96 12.76
CA LEU A 148 0.17 9.46 11.48
C LEU A 148 -1.26 10.01 11.57
N LYS A 149 -2.16 9.30 12.25
CA LYS A 149 -3.53 9.76 12.50
C LYS A 149 -3.55 11.09 13.25
N HIS A 150 -2.76 11.21 14.33
CA HIS A 150 -2.62 12.46 15.07
C HIS A 150 -2.20 13.62 14.16
N TYR A 151 -1.22 13.42 13.27
CA TYR A 151 -0.79 14.49 12.37
C TYR A 151 -1.77 14.81 11.26
N ILE A 152 -2.57 13.84 10.79
CA ILE A 152 -3.69 14.11 9.88
C ILE A 152 -4.73 15.01 10.54
N GLU A 153 -5.05 14.77 11.81
CA GLU A 153 -5.98 15.61 12.58
C GLU A 153 -5.41 17.00 12.83
N LYS A 154 -4.14 17.10 13.24
CA LYS A 154 -3.42 18.37 13.40
C LYS A 154 -3.39 19.18 12.10
N ALA A 155 -3.24 18.51 10.97
CA ALA A 155 -3.26 19.11 9.64
C ALA A 155 -4.68 19.35 9.08
N LYS A 156 -5.74 19.11 9.87
CA LYS A 156 -7.15 19.27 9.47
C LYS A 156 -7.49 18.49 8.19
N GLY A 157 -6.92 17.28 8.06
CA GLY A 157 -7.12 16.41 6.90
C GLY A 157 -6.20 16.70 5.70
N ASN A 158 -5.36 17.74 5.75
CA ASN A 158 -4.36 17.95 4.70
C ASN A 158 -3.24 16.89 4.80
N LEU A 159 -3.28 15.91 3.91
CA LEU A 159 -2.36 14.80 3.93
C LEU A 159 -0.90 15.20 3.65
N ALA A 160 -0.67 16.21 2.80
CA ALA A 160 0.69 16.67 2.51
C ALA A 160 1.35 17.31 3.73
N ASP A 161 0.60 18.12 4.48
CA ASP A 161 1.04 18.72 5.75
C ASP A 161 1.24 17.64 6.82
N ALA A 162 0.30 16.69 6.93
CA ALA A 162 0.37 15.59 7.90
C ALA A 162 1.65 14.76 7.71
N LEU A 163 1.98 14.42 6.46
CA LEU A 163 3.19 13.68 6.13
C LEU A 163 4.46 14.51 6.43
N ALA A 164 4.44 15.82 6.18
CA ALA A 164 5.56 16.69 6.54
C ALA A 164 5.76 16.77 8.06
N TYR A 165 4.68 16.80 8.85
CA TYR A 165 4.78 16.69 10.31
C TYR A 165 5.31 15.33 10.76
N TYR A 166 4.80 14.24 10.17
CA TYR A 166 5.20 12.87 10.50
C TYR A 166 6.72 12.67 10.37
N ASN A 167 7.29 13.14 9.27
CA ASN A 167 8.73 13.05 9.01
C ASN A 167 9.56 14.09 9.79
N GLY A 168 8.94 15.12 10.34
CA GLY A 168 9.63 16.25 10.98
C GLY A 168 10.16 17.30 9.99
N SER A 169 9.70 17.30 8.74
CA SER A 169 10.11 18.23 7.69
C SER A 169 9.17 19.41 7.51
N TYR A 170 8.53 19.91 8.57
CA TYR A 170 7.52 20.98 8.48
C TYR A 170 8.02 22.19 7.67
N GLY A 171 7.18 22.68 6.75
CA GLY A 171 7.55 23.70 5.76
C GLY A 171 8.28 23.17 4.51
N ARG A 172 8.52 21.85 4.41
CA ARG A 172 9.08 21.18 3.22
C ARG A 172 8.24 19.96 2.84
N TYR A 173 7.91 19.85 1.55
CA TYR A 173 7.02 18.80 1.03
C TYR A 173 7.73 17.70 0.24
N THR A 174 9.06 17.66 0.24
CA THR A 174 9.82 16.65 -0.51
C THR A 174 9.49 15.24 -0.02
N TYR A 175 9.41 15.03 1.30
CA TYR A 175 8.99 13.76 1.90
C TYR A 175 7.54 13.44 1.52
N SER A 176 6.62 14.38 1.74
CA SER A 176 5.20 14.22 1.43
C SER A 176 4.98 13.82 -0.02
N ARG A 177 5.69 14.46 -0.96
CA ARG A 177 5.63 14.12 -2.38
C ARG A 177 6.06 12.68 -2.65
N LYS A 178 7.18 12.23 -2.08
CA LYS A 178 7.64 10.83 -2.26
C LYS A 178 6.60 9.81 -1.80
N VAL A 179 5.96 10.05 -0.66
CA VAL A 179 4.91 9.17 -0.13
C VAL A 179 3.67 9.21 -1.02
N LEU A 180 3.20 10.40 -1.41
CA LEU A 180 2.02 10.55 -2.27
C LEU A 180 2.24 9.96 -3.67
N ASP A 181 3.45 10.10 -4.23
CA ASP A 181 3.83 9.47 -5.51
C ASP A 181 3.87 7.95 -5.38
N ALA A 182 4.45 7.42 -4.30
CA ALA A 182 4.43 5.99 -4.02
C ALA A 182 3.00 5.46 -3.87
N TRP A 183 2.15 6.21 -3.16
CA TRP A 183 0.74 5.88 -2.99
C TRP A 183 0.03 5.83 -4.33
N ALA A 184 0.10 6.90 -5.12
CA ALA A 184 -0.56 6.98 -6.42
C ALA A 184 -0.06 5.93 -7.41
N ALA A 185 1.24 5.63 -7.43
CA ALA A 185 1.84 4.76 -8.44
C ALA A 185 1.78 3.26 -8.10
N ARG A 186 1.72 2.87 -6.83
CA ARG A 186 1.85 1.46 -6.41
C ARG A 186 0.76 0.95 -5.48
N TRP A 187 0.17 1.83 -4.67
CA TRP A 187 -0.67 1.40 -3.55
C TRP A 187 -2.13 1.81 -3.65
N ARG A 188 -2.49 2.77 -4.52
CA ARG A 188 -3.87 3.26 -4.66
C ARG A 188 -4.86 2.20 -5.16
#